data_AF-A0A7Y6YHW3-F1
#
_entry.id   AF-A0A7Y6YHW3-F1
#
_cell.length_a   1.000
_cell.length_b   1.000
_cell.length_c   1.000
_cell.angle_alpha   90.00
_cell.angle_beta   90.00
_cell.angle_gamma   90.00
#
_symmetry.space_group_name_H-M   'P 1'
#
loop_
_entity.id
_entity.type
_entity.pdbx_description
1 polymer ?
#
loop_
_entity_poly.entity_id
_entity_poly.type
_entity_poly.pdbx_seq_one_letter_code
_entity_poly.pdbx_strand_id
1 'polypeptide(L)'
;MEEMLSCPVCDTAKHPDSSECTFCSFPFEGTEREQGRFRGEVIVFGTKVEKLQKQMIWAQVILGLLCAFGLIVSYSISMELGEFEALVFAITALPSLIFGVCAILLKKNPLLYSRIAFFFYLGFNILDGILEPASIINGILWKAVIITVLVGIMSTASDVMKKAKQAPFFYHKIFPKAKRRTILDEIND
;
A
#
# COMPACT_ATOMS: atom_id res chain seq x y z
N MET A 1 -3.97 -44.79 14.25
CA MET A 1 -3.17 -43.66 13.74
C MET A 1 -4.13 -42.85 12.90
N GLU A 2 -4.74 -41.82 13.50
CA GLU A 2 -5.66 -40.94 12.78
C GLU A 2 -4.84 -40.09 11.80
N GLU A 3 -5.10 -40.22 10.50
CA GLU A 3 -4.57 -39.28 9.52
C GLU A 3 -5.19 -37.92 9.80
N MET A 4 -4.39 -36.98 10.30
CA MET A 4 -4.79 -35.58 10.38
C MET A 4 -5.00 -35.04 8.96
N LEU A 5 -6.25 -34.98 8.51
CA LEU A 5 -6.59 -34.29 7.26
C LEU A 5 -6.18 -32.82 7.38
N SER A 6 -5.36 -32.34 6.46
CA SER A 6 -5.02 -30.91 6.35
C SER A 6 -6.01 -30.19 5.44
N CYS A 7 -6.21 -28.89 5.67
CA CYS A 7 -7.00 -28.06 4.78
C CYS A 7 -6.30 -27.89 3.43
N PRO A 8 -6.95 -28.17 2.28
CA PRO A 8 -6.32 -28.10 0.97
C PRO A 8 -5.97 -26.68 0.49
N VAL A 9 -6.36 -25.64 1.25
CA VAL A 9 -6.13 -24.23 0.87
C VAL A 9 -5.10 -23.54 1.77
N CYS A 10 -5.06 -23.89 3.05
CA CYS A 10 -4.23 -23.20 4.04
C CYS A 10 -3.34 -24.15 4.86
N ASP A 11 -3.36 -25.45 4.57
CA ASP A 11 -2.59 -26.51 5.24
C ASP A 11 -2.78 -26.60 6.76
N THR A 12 -3.77 -25.90 7.32
CA THR A 12 -4.13 -26.00 8.75
C THR A 12 -4.77 -27.35 9.04
N ALA A 13 -4.44 -27.95 10.17
CA ALA A 13 -5.03 -29.21 10.62
C ALA A 13 -6.56 -29.09 10.73
N LYS A 14 -7.29 -30.05 10.17
CA LYS A 14 -8.75 -30.09 10.25
C LYS A 14 -9.15 -30.42 11.70
N HIS A 15 -10.11 -29.67 12.22
CA HIS A 15 -10.79 -30.04 13.45
C HIS A 15 -11.86 -31.10 13.10
N PRO A 16 -11.92 -32.25 13.80
CA PRO A 16 -12.78 -33.38 13.41
C PRO A 16 -14.26 -33.00 13.30
N ASP A 17 -14.73 -32.08 14.15
CA ASP A 17 -16.14 -31.68 14.23
C ASP A 17 -16.50 -30.37 13.49
N SER A 18 -15.57 -29.77 12.73
CA SER A 18 -15.86 -28.50 12.05
C SER A 18 -16.23 -28.70 10.58
N SER A 19 -17.42 -28.22 10.20
CA SER A 19 -17.89 -28.19 8.80
C SER A 19 -17.08 -27.21 7.92
N GLU A 20 -16.38 -26.28 8.56
CA GLU A 20 -15.49 -25.29 7.93
C GLU A 20 -14.09 -25.29 8.57
N CYS A 21 -13.10 -24.82 7.81
CA CYS A 21 -11.76 -24.59 8.35
C CYS A 21 -11.77 -23.41 9.33
N THR A 22 -11.28 -23.63 10.55
CA THR A 22 -11.17 -22.61 11.60
C THR A 22 -10.29 -21.42 11.22
N PHE A 23 -9.33 -21.61 10.30
CA PHE A 23 -8.40 -20.56 9.89
C PHE A 23 -8.86 -19.80 8.65
N CYS A 24 -9.23 -20.51 7.58
CA CYS A 24 -9.57 -19.89 6.30
C CYS A 24 -11.06 -19.89 5.96
N SER A 25 -11.92 -20.54 6.76
CA SER A 25 -13.35 -20.72 6.47
C SER A 25 -13.63 -21.51 5.17
N PHE A 26 -12.69 -22.38 4.78
CA PHE A 26 -12.93 -23.33 3.68
C PHE A 26 -14.01 -24.34 4.09
N PRO A 27 -15.09 -24.52 3.31
CA PRO A 27 -16.17 -25.45 3.65
C PRO A 27 -15.76 -26.89 3.31
N PHE A 28 -15.56 -27.73 4.34
CA PHE A 28 -15.21 -29.14 4.15
C PHE A 28 -16.40 -29.98 3.69
N GLU A 29 -17.59 -29.67 4.20
CA GLU A 29 -18.84 -30.38 3.88
C GLU A 29 -19.64 -29.69 2.76
N GLY A 30 -19.11 -28.59 2.22
CA GLY A 30 -19.75 -27.87 1.12
C GLY A 30 -19.76 -28.66 -0.17
N THR A 31 -20.72 -28.34 -1.05
CA THR A 31 -20.81 -28.92 -2.40
C THR A 31 -19.54 -28.63 -3.21
N GLU A 32 -19.24 -29.44 -4.24
CA GLU A 32 -18.11 -29.15 -5.16
C GLU A 32 -18.16 -27.72 -5.71
N ARG A 33 -19.37 -27.20 -5.93
CA ARG A 33 -19.61 -25.83 -6.38
C ARG A 33 -19.18 -24.79 -5.34
N GLU A 34 -19.48 -25.00 -4.06
CA GLU A 34 -19.08 -24.10 -2.97
C GLU A 34 -17.58 -24.13 -2.73
N GLN A 35 -16.99 -25.33 -2.70
CA GLN A 35 -15.55 -25.50 -2.59
C GLN A 35 -14.81 -24.86 -3.76
N GLY A 36 -15.31 -25.07 -4.99
CA GLY A 36 -14.77 -24.46 -6.20
C GLY A 36 -14.86 -22.94 -6.18
N ARG A 37 -16.00 -22.39 -5.75
CA ARG A 37 -16.18 -20.93 -5.58
C ARG A 37 -15.17 -20.36 -4.58
N PHE A 38 -15.00 -20.99 -3.42
CA PHE A 38 -14.05 -20.52 -2.42
C PHE A 38 -12.61 -20.51 -2.96
N ARG A 39 -12.16 -21.58 -3.64
CA ARG A 39 -10.84 -21.61 -4.28
C ARG A 39 -10.67 -20.49 -5.31
N GLY A 40 -11.70 -20.26 -6.11
CA GLY A 40 -11.73 -19.14 -7.07
C GLY A 40 -11.58 -17.78 -6.38
N GLU A 41 -12.28 -17.56 -5.28
CA GLU A 41 -12.17 -16.32 -4.49
C GLU A 41 -10.76 -16.11 -3.93
N VAL A 42 -10.10 -17.17 -3.45
CA VAL A 42 -8.72 -17.12 -2.95
C VAL A 42 -7.71 -16.79 -4.04
N ILE A 43 -7.88 -17.35 -5.26
CA ILE A 43 -7.03 -17.05 -6.41
C ILE A 43 -7.21 -15.58 -6.82
N VAL A 44 -8.46 -15.13 -7.00
CA VAL A 44 -8.77 -13.74 -7.35
C VAL A 44 -8.21 -12.78 -6.30
N PHE A 45 -8.37 -13.09 -5.02
CA PHE A 45 -7.78 -12.28 -3.96
C PHE A 45 -6.25 -12.23 -4.05
N GLY A 46 -5.58 -13.36 -4.30
CA GLY A 46 -4.13 -13.41 -4.51
C GLY A 46 -3.66 -12.47 -5.62
N THR A 47 -4.34 -12.48 -6.78
CA THR A 47 -4.00 -11.57 -7.90
C THR A 47 -4.20 -10.09 -7.53
N LYS A 48 -5.23 -9.76 -6.74
CA LYS A 48 -5.43 -8.38 -6.24
C LYS A 48 -4.32 -7.93 -5.29
N VAL A 49 -3.85 -8.83 -4.41
CA VAL A 49 -2.73 -8.54 -3.50
C VAL A 49 -1.44 -8.31 -4.28
N GLU A 50 -1.14 -9.15 -5.26
CA GLU A 50 0.05 -8.99 -6.10
C GLU A 50 0.00 -7.67 -6.90
N LYS A 51 -1.18 -7.35 -7.47
CA LYS A 51 -1.41 -6.07 -8.14
C LYS A 51 -1.18 -4.89 -7.20
N LEU A 52 -1.70 -4.95 -5.98
CA LEU A 52 -1.47 -3.91 -4.96
C LEU A 52 0.01 -3.75 -4.65
N GLN A 53 0.75 -4.85 -4.45
CA GLN A 53 2.20 -4.79 -4.19
C GLN A 53 2.98 -4.16 -5.34
N LYS A 54 2.66 -4.53 -6.59
CA LYS A 54 3.26 -3.91 -7.78
C LYS A 54 2.98 -2.42 -7.83
N GLN A 55 1.72 -2.01 -7.65
CA GLN A 55 1.34 -0.60 -7.64
C GLN A 55 2.02 0.17 -6.50
N MET A 56 2.13 -0.42 -5.31
CA MET A 56 2.84 0.17 -4.19
C MET A 56 4.30 0.44 -4.53
N ILE A 57 5.02 -0.52 -5.13
CA ILE A 57 6.41 -0.32 -5.56
C ILE A 57 6.51 0.89 -6.50
N TRP A 58 5.63 0.96 -7.51
CA TRP A 58 5.60 2.09 -8.43
C TRP A 58 5.35 3.43 -7.74
N ALA A 59 4.40 3.50 -6.80
CA ALA A 59 4.19 4.73 -6.04
C ALA A 59 5.34 5.08 -5.13
N GLN A 60 6.01 4.09 -4.51
CA GLN A 60 7.20 4.35 -3.70
C GLN A 60 8.31 4.98 -4.55
N VAL A 61 8.51 4.47 -5.78
CA VAL A 61 9.46 5.04 -6.72
C VAL A 61 9.07 6.47 -7.10
N ILE A 62 7.81 6.70 -7.49
CA ILE A 62 7.34 8.03 -7.91
C ILE A 62 7.43 9.05 -6.76
N LEU A 63 6.96 8.70 -5.56
CA LEU A 63 7.03 9.57 -4.39
C LEU A 63 8.48 9.80 -3.95
N GLY A 64 9.34 8.79 -4.08
CA GLY A 64 10.77 8.90 -3.86
C GLY A 64 11.45 9.85 -4.85
N LEU A 65 11.07 9.79 -6.14
CA LEU A 65 11.56 10.72 -7.17
C LEU A 65 11.09 12.15 -6.90
N LEU A 66 9.84 12.35 -6.48
CA LEU A 66 9.34 13.67 -6.07
C LEU A 66 10.12 14.23 -4.88
N CYS A 67 10.42 13.39 -3.88
CA CYS A 67 11.28 13.77 -2.77
C CYS A 67 12.68 14.17 -3.24
N ALA A 68 13.35 13.33 -4.03
CA ALA A 68 14.70 13.59 -4.51
C ALA A 68 14.78 14.85 -5.37
N PHE A 69 13.89 14.98 -6.35
CA PHE A 69 13.86 16.15 -7.24
C PHE A 69 13.54 17.43 -6.48
N GLY A 70 12.55 17.39 -5.58
CA GLY A 70 12.17 18.56 -4.79
C GLY A 70 13.26 19.00 -3.80
N LEU A 71 14.07 18.07 -3.26
CA LEU A 71 15.24 18.40 -2.46
C LEU A 71 16.36 19.04 -3.30
N ILE A 72 16.61 18.54 -4.51
CA ILE A 72 17.58 19.14 -5.43
C ILE A 72 17.17 20.58 -5.77
N VAL A 73 15.91 20.79 -6.14
CA VAL A 73 15.37 22.13 -6.44
C VAL A 73 15.47 23.04 -5.22
N SER A 74 15.10 22.55 -4.04
CA SER A 74 15.21 23.31 -2.78
C SER A 74 16.64 23.75 -2.49
N TYR A 75 17.61 22.86 -2.72
CA TYR A 75 19.03 23.16 -2.55
C TYR A 75 19.53 24.19 -3.57
N SER A 76 19.14 24.07 -4.84
CA SER A 76 19.50 25.04 -5.87
C SER A 76 18.97 26.44 -5.53
N ILE A 77 17.71 26.55 -5.11
CA ILE A 77 17.10 27.83 -4.71
C ILE A 77 17.82 28.41 -3.48
N SER A 78 18.15 27.59 -2.49
CA SER A 78 18.80 28.08 -1.26
C SER A 78 20.19 28.65 -1.51
N MET A 79 20.95 28.09 -2.47
CA MET A 79 22.28 28.59 -2.84
C MET A 79 22.24 29.99 -3.47
N GLU A 80 21.15 30.38 -4.12
CA GLU A 80 21.02 31.71 -4.74
C GLU A 80 20.70 32.81 -3.71
N LEU A 81 20.18 32.45 -2.53
CA LEU A 81 19.60 33.39 -1.56
C LEU A 81 20.48 33.74 -0.35
N GLY A 82 21.73 33.24 -0.32
CA GLY A 82 22.81 33.68 0.57
C GLY A 82 22.46 33.79 2.05
N GLU A 83 21.97 34.96 2.49
CA GLU A 83 21.69 35.27 3.90
C GLU A 83 20.48 34.50 4.49
N PHE A 84 19.56 33.99 3.65
CA PHE A 84 18.37 33.24 4.09
C PHE A 84 18.40 31.76 3.72
N GLU A 85 19.58 31.23 3.35
CA GLU A 85 19.75 29.87 2.83
C GLU A 85 19.04 28.80 3.66
N ALA A 86 19.26 28.77 4.98
CA ALA A 86 18.71 27.74 5.86
C ALA A 86 17.18 27.82 6.01
N LEU A 87 16.62 29.04 6.11
CA LEU A 87 15.18 29.24 6.25
C LEU A 87 14.45 28.85 4.95
N VAL A 88 14.99 29.31 3.81
CA VAL A 88 14.42 29.04 2.49
C VAL A 88 14.46 27.54 2.21
N PHE A 89 15.61 26.90 2.42
CA PHE A 89 15.75 25.46 2.26
C PHE A 89 14.74 24.69 3.11
N ALA A 90 14.58 25.06 4.40
CA ALA A 90 13.65 24.39 5.29
C ALA A 90 12.19 24.47 4.79
N ILE A 91 11.77 25.64 4.28
CA ILE A 91 10.41 25.85 3.77
C ILE A 91 10.18 25.09 2.46
N THR A 92 11.13 25.13 1.52
CA THR A 92 10.98 24.50 0.21
C THR A 92 11.20 22.99 0.24
N ALA A 93 12.04 22.48 1.16
CA ALA A 93 12.32 21.05 1.29
C ALA A 93 11.20 20.28 2.00
N LEU A 94 10.42 20.94 2.86
CA LEU A 94 9.40 20.30 3.68
C LEU A 94 8.36 19.49 2.85
N PRO A 95 7.78 20.02 1.76
CA PRO A 95 6.90 19.25 0.89
C PRO A 95 7.54 17.97 0.33
N SER A 96 8.81 18.07 -0.06
CA SER A 96 9.60 16.96 -0.62
C SER A 96 9.79 15.86 0.41
N LEU A 97 10.12 16.23 1.65
CA LEU A 97 10.26 15.29 2.77
C LEU A 97 8.95 14.58 3.08
N ILE A 98 7.80 15.27 3.01
CA ILE A 98 6.48 14.64 3.21
C ILE A 98 6.24 13.54 2.18
N PHE A 99 6.57 13.76 0.91
CA PHE A 99 6.49 12.70 -0.11
C PHE A 99 7.43 11.53 0.19
N GLY A 100 8.66 11.81 0.66
CA GLY A 100 9.61 10.77 1.08
C GLY A 100 9.09 9.91 2.24
N VAL A 101 8.52 10.55 3.27
CA VAL A 101 7.90 9.85 4.41
C VAL A 101 6.73 8.99 3.94
N CYS A 102 5.87 9.52 3.06
CA CYS A 102 4.77 8.75 2.47
C CYS A 102 5.27 7.55 1.66
N ALA A 103 6.37 7.71 0.89
CA ALA A 103 6.98 6.63 0.13
C ALA A 103 7.43 5.48 1.04
N ILE A 104 8.12 5.79 2.14
CA ILE A 104 8.61 4.77 3.10
C ILE A 104 7.43 4.08 3.80
N LEU A 105 6.46 4.87 4.29
CA LEU A 105 5.37 4.35 5.10
C LEU A 105 4.24 3.70 4.30
N LEU A 106 4.24 3.81 2.97
CA LEU A 106 3.27 3.18 2.09
C LEU A 106 3.15 1.66 2.33
N LYS A 107 4.26 0.99 2.67
CA LYS A 107 4.29 -0.45 3.02
C LYS A 107 3.48 -0.79 4.28
N LYS A 108 3.36 0.14 5.22
CA LYS A 108 2.68 -0.08 6.51
C LYS A 108 1.17 0.13 6.37
N ASN A 109 0.75 1.18 5.66
CA ASN A 109 -0.67 1.47 5.46
C ASN A 109 -0.90 2.12 4.09
N PRO A 110 -1.02 1.31 3.01
CA PRO A 110 -1.03 1.84 1.65
C PRO A 110 -2.19 2.81 1.38
N LEU A 111 -3.35 2.62 2.02
CA LEU A 111 -4.52 3.49 1.82
C LEU A 111 -4.40 4.82 2.55
N LEU A 112 -3.85 4.83 3.77
CA LEU A 112 -3.66 6.08 4.51
C LEU A 112 -2.61 6.96 3.82
N TYR A 113 -1.41 6.41 3.55
CA TYR A 113 -0.31 7.21 3.01
C TYR A 113 -0.52 7.59 1.54
N SER A 114 -1.24 6.79 0.74
CA SER A 114 -1.63 7.22 -0.61
C SER A 114 -2.61 8.38 -0.58
N ARG A 115 -3.59 8.40 0.36
CA ARG A 115 -4.50 9.54 0.53
C ARG A 115 -3.77 10.81 0.95
N ILE A 116 -2.89 10.70 1.95
CA ILE A 116 -2.09 11.85 2.42
C ILE A 116 -1.26 12.39 1.26
N ALA A 117 -0.52 11.53 0.56
CA ALA A 117 0.28 11.95 -0.59
C ALA A 117 -0.57 12.58 -1.70
N PHE A 118 -1.77 12.03 -1.97
CA PHE A 118 -2.70 12.56 -2.97
C PHE A 118 -3.19 13.97 -2.62
N PHE A 119 -3.73 14.18 -1.42
CA PHE A 119 -4.23 15.49 -1.02
C PHE A 119 -3.11 16.52 -0.92
N PHE A 120 -1.94 16.10 -0.43
CA PHE A 120 -0.78 16.96 -0.35
C PHE A 120 -0.28 17.36 -1.74
N TYR A 121 -0.23 16.41 -2.68
CA TYR A 121 0.12 16.67 -4.08
C TYR A 121 -0.88 17.62 -4.75
N LEU A 122 -2.18 17.40 -4.55
CA LEU A 122 -3.22 18.26 -5.11
C LEU A 122 -3.12 19.69 -4.55
N GLY A 123 -2.99 19.82 -3.22
CA GLY A 123 -2.83 21.10 -2.55
C GLY A 123 -1.58 21.86 -3.03
N PHE A 124 -0.46 21.16 -3.17
CA PHE A 124 0.77 21.73 -3.70
C PHE A 124 0.60 22.26 -5.13
N ASN A 125 -0.04 21.48 -6.02
CA ASN A 125 -0.28 21.92 -7.41
C ASN A 125 -1.28 23.08 -7.51
N ILE A 126 -2.26 23.15 -6.61
CA ILE A 126 -3.21 24.28 -6.55
C ILE A 126 -2.48 25.55 -6.11
N LEU A 127 -1.66 25.47 -5.06
CA LEU A 127 -0.85 26.60 -4.60
C LEU A 127 0.11 27.09 -5.68
N ASP A 128 0.81 26.16 -6.33
CA ASP A 128 1.72 26.45 -7.44
C ASP A 128 0.99 27.10 -8.62
N GLY A 129 -0.20 26.61 -8.97
CA GLY A 129 -1.02 27.20 -10.03
C GLY A 129 -1.58 28.59 -9.72
N ILE A 130 -1.74 28.96 -8.44
CA ILE A 130 -2.12 30.32 -8.02
C ILE A 130 -0.92 31.27 -8.19
N LEU A 131 0.30 30.80 -7.91
CA LEU A 131 1.52 31.60 -8.04
C LEU A 131 1.92 31.77 -9.51
N GLU A 132 1.89 30.68 -10.28
CA GLU A 132 2.25 30.67 -11.69
C GLU A 132 1.28 29.81 -12.52
N PRO A 133 0.26 30.44 -13.15
CA PRO A 133 -0.77 29.72 -13.90
C PRO A 133 -0.22 28.87 -15.06
N ALA A 134 0.90 29.28 -15.66
CA ALA A 134 1.58 28.55 -16.72
C ALA A 134 2.08 27.16 -16.25
N SER A 135 2.40 27.01 -14.95
CA SER A 135 2.80 25.73 -14.36
C SER A 135 1.70 24.67 -14.43
N ILE A 136 0.41 25.06 -14.46
CA ILE A 136 -0.69 24.09 -14.52
C ILE A 136 -0.66 23.28 -15.82
N ILE A 137 -0.36 23.95 -16.94
CA ILE A 137 -0.31 23.33 -18.28
C ILE A 137 1.00 22.56 -18.44
N ASN A 138 2.09 23.11 -17.90
CA ASN A 138 3.40 22.46 -17.94
C ASN A 138 3.40 21.17 -17.11
N GLY A 139 3.88 20.09 -17.72
CA GLY A 139 4.00 18.80 -17.05
C GLY A 139 2.66 18.10 -16.75
N ILE A 140 1.55 18.50 -17.40
CA ILE A 140 0.23 17.89 -17.18
C ILE A 140 0.23 16.36 -17.36
N LEU A 141 1.04 15.83 -18.28
CA LEU A 141 1.23 14.40 -18.47
C LEU A 141 1.79 13.72 -17.22
N TRP A 142 2.82 14.30 -16.60
CA TRP A 142 3.41 13.78 -15.35
C TRP A 142 2.43 13.90 -14.18
N LYS A 143 1.72 15.02 -14.09
CA LYS A 143 0.68 15.24 -13.07
C LYS A 143 -0.42 14.18 -13.16
N ALA A 144 -0.87 13.88 -14.38
CA ALA A 144 -1.85 12.83 -14.64
C ALA A 144 -1.32 11.44 -14.22
N VAL A 145 -0.09 11.10 -14.58
CA VAL A 145 0.54 9.81 -14.21
C VAL A 145 0.56 9.64 -12.68
N ILE A 146 1.04 10.65 -11.94
CA ILE A 146 1.10 10.62 -10.48
C ILE A 146 -0.29 10.40 -9.88
N ILE A 147 -1.29 11.14 -10.36
CA ILE A 147 -2.69 11.00 -9.91
C ILE A 147 -3.21 9.59 -10.19
N THR A 148 -3.03 9.06 -11.41
CA THR A 148 -3.51 7.70 -11.74
C THR A 148 -2.88 6.62 -10.87
N VAL A 149 -1.59 6.74 -10.56
CA VAL A 149 -0.91 5.77 -9.68
C VAL A 149 -1.46 5.83 -8.25
N LEU A 150 -1.61 7.03 -7.69
CA LEU A 150 -2.12 7.20 -6.33
C LEU A 150 -3.57 6.73 -6.20
N VAL A 151 -4.43 7.10 -7.15
CA VAL A 151 -5.83 6.65 -7.19
C VAL A 151 -5.93 5.13 -7.39
N GLY A 152 -5.09 4.55 -8.26
CA GLY A 152 -5.05 3.12 -8.52
C GLY A 152 -4.66 2.29 -7.28
N ILE A 153 -3.79 2.82 -6.43
CA ILE A 153 -3.48 2.21 -5.13
C ILE A 153 -4.66 2.35 -4.19
N MET A 154 -5.24 3.54 -4.07
CA MET A 154 -6.37 3.76 -3.17
C MET A 154 -7.54 2.80 -3.47
N SER A 155 -7.88 2.60 -4.75
CA SER A 155 -8.95 1.69 -5.15
C SER A 155 -8.60 0.23 -4.80
N THR A 156 -7.41 -0.24 -5.20
CA THR A 156 -7.00 -1.63 -5.00
C THR A 156 -6.78 -1.95 -3.53
N ALA A 157 -6.18 -1.02 -2.76
CA ALA A 157 -5.98 -1.15 -1.33
C ALA A 157 -7.30 -1.22 -0.57
N SER A 158 -8.31 -0.41 -0.98
CA SER A 158 -9.63 -0.44 -0.35
C SER A 158 -10.35 -1.77 -0.55
N ASP A 159 -10.26 -2.34 -1.75
CA ASP A 159 -10.82 -3.66 -2.07
C ASP A 159 -10.16 -4.77 -1.24
N VAL A 160 -8.82 -4.76 -1.20
CA VAL A 160 -8.03 -5.76 -0.49
C VAL A 160 -8.28 -5.68 1.01
N MET A 161 -8.32 -4.48 1.59
CA MET A 161 -8.60 -4.29 3.03
C MET A 161 -10.03 -4.65 3.42
N LYS A 162 -11.03 -4.34 2.59
CA LYS A 162 -12.42 -4.75 2.84
C LYS A 162 -12.53 -6.27 2.92
N LYS A 163 -11.91 -6.98 1.98
CA LYS A 163 -11.89 -8.46 1.97
C LYS A 163 -11.06 -9.04 3.12
N ALA A 164 -9.93 -8.42 3.45
CA ALA A 164 -9.10 -8.87 4.57
C ALA A 164 -9.80 -8.72 5.93
N LYS A 165 -10.69 -7.75 6.08
CA LYS A 165 -11.50 -7.59 7.31
C LYS A 165 -12.56 -8.69 7.46
N GLN A 166 -13.01 -9.29 6.36
CA GLN A 166 -14.04 -10.33 6.36
C GLN A 166 -13.50 -11.71 6.73
N ALA A 167 -12.24 -12.00 6.43
CA ALA A 167 -11.62 -13.26 6.81
C ALA A 167 -10.14 -13.06 7.20
N PRO A 168 -9.74 -13.44 8.44
CA PRO A 168 -8.39 -13.20 8.97
C PRO A 168 -7.30 -13.90 8.15
N PHE A 169 -7.61 -15.01 7.49
CA PHE A 169 -6.74 -15.70 6.53
C PHE A 169 -6.16 -14.77 5.45
N PHE A 170 -6.98 -13.87 4.91
CA PHE A 170 -6.56 -12.97 3.84
C PHE A 170 -5.58 -11.90 4.32
N TYR A 171 -5.64 -11.52 5.60
CA TYR A 171 -4.73 -10.54 6.19
C TYR A 171 -3.28 -11.03 6.22
N HIS A 172 -3.08 -12.30 6.58
CA HIS A 172 -1.75 -12.91 6.64
C HIS A 172 -1.07 -12.98 5.26
N LYS A 173 -1.85 -13.13 4.18
CA LYS A 173 -1.34 -13.18 2.80
C LYS A 173 -0.90 -11.80 2.29
N ILE A 174 -1.47 -10.71 2.81
CA ILE A 174 -1.09 -9.32 2.46
C ILE A 174 0.24 -8.91 3.09
N PHE A 175 0.49 -9.33 4.33
CA PHE A 175 1.67 -8.95 5.11
C PHE A 175 2.49 -10.18 5.56
N PRO A 176 3.18 -10.88 4.65
CA PRO A 176 3.91 -12.11 4.98
C PRO A 176 5.01 -11.89 6.04
N LYS A 177 5.51 -10.65 6.20
CA LYS A 177 6.52 -10.29 7.21
C LYS A 177 5.97 -10.07 8.63
N ALA A 178 4.65 -9.99 8.82
CA ALA A 178 4.07 -9.91 10.17
C ALA A 178 4.21 -11.23 10.96
N LYS A 179 4.36 -12.37 10.26
CA LYS A 179 4.59 -13.71 10.83
C LYS A 179 5.85 -13.80 11.71
N ARG A 180 6.83 -12.89 11.55
CA ARG A 180 8.09 -12.97 12.31
C ARG A 180 7.98 -12.42 13.74
N ARG A 181 6.96 -11.64 14.10
CA ARG A 181 6.79 -11.20 15.51
C ARG A 181 6.03 -12.22 16.35
N THR A 182 4.88 -12.71 15.89
CA THR A 182 4.11 -13.69 16.65
C THR A 182 4.84 -15.02 16.89
N ILE A 183 5.69 -15.47 15.97
CA ILE A 183 6.53 -16.66 16.20
C ILE A 183 7.69 -16.39 17.15
N LEU A 184 8.21 -15.16 17.24
CA LEU A 184 9.26 -14.81 18.21
C LEU A 184 8.69 -14.52 19.60
N ASP A 185 7.43 -14.11 19.68
CA ASP A 185 6.71 -13.92 20.94
C ASP A 185 6.26 -15.29 21.50
N GLU A 186 5.85 -16.26 20.66
CA GLU A 186 5.55 -17.65 21.09
C GLU A 186 6.79 -18.52 21.38
N ILE A 187 8.00 -18.06 21.02
CA ILE A 187 9.26 -18.76 21.35
C ILE A 187 9.94 -18.15 22.60
N ASN A 188 9.49 -16.97 23.06
CA ASN A 188 10.05 -16.27 24.22
C ASN A 188 9.13 -16.28 25.46
N ASP A 189 7.98 -16.96 25.40
CA ASP A 189 7.14 -17.36 26.54
C ASP A 189 7.24 -18.89 26.75
#